data_AF-A0AAN0NDE2-F1
#
_entry.id   AF-A0AAN0NDE2-F1
#
_cell.length_a   1.000
_cell.length_b   1.000
_cell.length_c   1.000
_cell.angle_alpha   90.00
_cell.angle_beta   90.00
_cell.angle_gamma   90.00
#
_symmetry.space_group_name_H-M   'P 1'
#
loop_
_entity.id
_entity.type
_entity.pdbx_description
1 polymer ?
#
loop_
_entity_poly.entity_id
_entity_poly.type
_entity_poly.pdbx_seq_one_letter_code
_entity_poly.pdbx_strand_id
1 'polypeptide(L)'
;MQEAFMAPLLARMNALDGVRARKCSRWRSRPIYRASITFTHAKDAMQMTKALQENNPKIYTRDYRKNEGIIEVDLRDVSETELEEIARGNRNTVWRIKKMTLNVKYLNDRLALNVLTNSVENAQALVEAAEGHVLVGVLSKNYPTVEAAVQDMKRYQSATDNAISVGLGAGDPGQWEMVAQISKIIQPQHINQMFTKQQDTHADFWGQDQTIVNSLVSPSGKVGYVNVATGIKSREEAVALVPIRTAIRMMQEMGASSIKFFPMNGLSTFEEYKAVCEACAEYDFMLEPTGGLDLENFEIVVKTALDAGVKRVIPHVYSSIIDPKLEQLDSRCCDTLHHHEKTNPMKKKIVAFGEVMMRLAPPMYTTLQQAQTFDFMFTGTGVNVLAGLYGLGFETTLLTALPDNNVGYASPHHIYDD
;
A
#
# COMPACT_ATOMS: atom_id res chain seq x y z
N MET A 1 -1.44 34.11 23.66
CA MET A 1 -0.86 33.21 22.64
C MET A 1 -0.80 31.76 23.15
N GLN A 2 0.01 31.42 24.17
CA GLN A 2 0.10 30.05 24.74
C GLN A 2 -1.24 29.46 25.25
N GLU A 3 -2.15 30.28 25.77
CA GLU A 3 -3.48 29.85 26.22
C GLU A 3 -4.38 29.32 25.09
N ALA A 4 -4.28 29.91 23.89
CA ALA A 4 -5.09 29.52 22.74
C ALA A 4 -4.72 28.12 22.20
N PHE A 5 -3.49 27.66 22.47
CA PHE A 5 -2.97 26.36 22.04
C PHE A 5 -3.19 25.25 23.07
N MET A 6 -3.45 25.61 24.34
CA MET A 6 -3.72 24.63 25.38
C MET A 6 -5.03 23.88 25.15
N ALA A 7 -6.09 24.56 24.71
CA ALA A 7 -7.39 23.92 24.51
C ALA A 7 -7.35 22.83 23.40
N PRO A 8 -6.77 23.07 22.21
CA PRO A 8 -6.63 22.03 21.18
C PRO A 8 -5.75 20.84 21.61
N LEU A 9 -4.64 21.11 22.32
CA LEU A 9 -3.76 20.05 22.83
C LEU A 9 -4.49 19.15 23.84
N LEU A 10 -5.19 19.77 24.81
CA LEU A 10 -5.96 19.03 25.81
C LEU A 10 -7.11 18.24 25.18
N ALA A 11 -7.80 18.81 24.18
CA ALA A 11 -8.86 18.11 23.45
C ALA A 11 -8.33 16.85 22.74
N ARG A 12 -7.18 16.95 22.06
CA ARG A 12 -6.54 15.81 21.39
C ARG A 12 -6.06 14.74 22.37
N MET A 13 -5.47 15.14 23.50
CA MET A 13 -5.00 14.20 24.51
C MET A 13 -6.16 13.47 25.21
N ASN A 14 -7.27 14.15 25.47
CA ASN A 14 -8.47 13.53 26.04
C ASN A 14 -9.27 12.67 25.05
N ALA A 15 -8.94 12.71 23.76
CA ALA A 15 -9.52 11.81 22.75
C ALA A 15 -8.82 10.44 22.71
N LEU A 16 -7.70 10.28 23.43
CA LEU A 16 -6.99 9.01 23.53
C LEU A 16 -7.58 8.14 24.62
N ASP A 17 -7.73 6.85 24.31
CA ASP A 17 -8.18 5.86 25.29
C ASP A 17 -7.18 5.75 26.44
N GLY A 18 -7.70 5.72 27.66
CA GLY A 18 -6.90 5.65 28.88
C GLY A 18 -6.07 6.90 29.23
N VAL A 19 -6.28 8.04 28.57
CA VAL A 19 -5.57 9.31 28.84
C VAL A 19 -6.53 10.40 29.32
N ARG A 20 -6.12 11.15 30.34
CA ARG A 20 -6.84 12.30 30.85
C ARG A 20 -5.91 13.49 31.01
N ALA A 21 -6.13 14.54 30.22
CA ALA A 21 -5.34 15.76 30.24
C ALA A 21 -6.15 16.95 30.77
N ARG A 22 -5.55 17.75 31.66
CA ARG A 22 -6.19 18.92 32.28
C ARG A 22 -5.24 20.10 32.36
N LYS A 23 -5.77 21.32 32.27
CA LYS A 23 -5.00 22.54 32.50
C LYS A 23 -4.68 22.68 34.00
N CYS A 24 -3.43 23.00 34.31
CA CYS A 24 -2.93 23.25 35.67
C CYS A 24 -2.29 24.63 35.74
N SER A 25 -3.07 25.70 35.59
CA SER A 25 -2.55 27.07 35.75
C SER A 25 -2.34 27.41 37.23
N ARG A 26 -1.13 27.82 37.62
CA ARG A 26 -0.87 28.50 38.89
C ARG A 26 -0.36 29.90 38.61
N TRP A 27 -0.99 30.90 39.22
CA TRP A 27 -0.50 32.28 39.20
C TRP A 27 0.70 32.41 40.15
N ARG A 28 1.87 32.64 39.60
CA ARG A 28 3.00 33.32 40.26
C ARG A 28 3.56 34.34 39.26
N SER A 29 4.60 35.07 39.64
CA SER A 29 5.24 36.23 38.99
C SER A 29 5.39 36.24 37.45
N ARG A 30 5.11 35.13 36.75
CA ARG A 30 4.87 35.05 35.30
C ARG A 30 3.74 34.03 34.99
N PRO A 31 2.94 34.22 33.93
CA PRO A 31 1.97 33.21 33.49
C PRO A 31 2.68 31.90 33.13
N ILE A 32 2.29 30.79 33.76
CA ILE A 32 2.77 29.45 33.40
C ILE A 32 1.58 28.65 32.90
N TYR A 33 1.60 28.29 31.61
CA TYR A 33 0.59 27.44 30.99
C TYR A 33 1.06 26.00 31.05
N ARG A 34 0.38 25.20 31.87
CA ARG A 34 0.75 23.81 32.15
C ARG A 34 -0.42 22.88 31.88
N ALA A 35 -0.10 21.69 31.38
CA ALA A 35 -1.01 20.55 31.36
C ALA A 35 -0.54 19.49 32.36
N SER A 36 -1.47 18.86 33.07
CA SER A 36 -1.26 17.57 33.72
C SER A 36 -1.92 16.50 32.89
N ILE A 37 -1.19 15.44 32.58
CA ILE A 37 -1.65 14.31 31.78
C ILE A 37 -1.54 13.06 32.65
N THR A 38 -2.66 12.36 32.80
CA THR A 38 -2.79 11.12 33.55
C THR A 38 -3.03 9.97 32.57
N PHE A 39 -2.30 8.89 32.75
CA PHE A 39 -2.40 7.65 31.99
C PHE A 39 -2.96 6.55 32.87
N THR A 40 -3.66 5.60 32.26
CA THR A 40 -4.22 4.43 32.96
C THR A 40 -3.12 3.49 33.43
N HIS A 41 -2.01 3.38 32.70
CA HIS A 41 -0.85 2.59 33.11
C HIS A 41 0.39 3.47 33.27
N ALA A 42 1.14 3.25 34.36
CA ALA A 42 2.37 4.00 34.66
C ALA A 42 3.46 3.83 33.59
N LYS A 43 3.47 2.69 32.89
CA LYS A 43 4.41 2.41 31.80
C LYS A 43 4.24 3.40 30.63
N ASP A 44 3.01 3.83 30.37
CA ASP A 44 2.70 4.76 29.28
C ASP A 44 3.21 6.16 29.59
N ALA A 45 3.10 6.59 30.85
CA ALA A 45 3.68 7.84 31.32
C ALA A 45 5.23 7.85 31.20
N MET A 46 5.88 6.73 31.54
CA MET A 46 7.34 6.59 31.41
C MET A 46 7.80 6.64 29.95
N GLN A 47 7.10 5.95 29.06
CA GLN A 47 7.41 5.96 27.61
C GLN A 47 7.17 7.35 27.01
N MET A 48 6.08 8.01 27.39
CA MET A 48 5.75 9.36 26.93
C MET A 48 6.79 10.38 27.37
N THR A 49 7.19 10.38 28.64
CA THR A 49 8.25 11.26 29.15
C THR A 49 9.53 11.12 28.32
N LYS A 50 9.97 9.88 28.06
CA LYS A 50 11.18 9.61 27.30
C LYS A 50 11.07 10.14 25.86
N ALA A 51 9.96 9.86 25.18
CA ALA A 51 9.74 10.29 23.80
C ALA A 51 9.67 11.83 23.66
N LEU A 52 9.05 12.53 24.61
CA LEU A 52 8.98 13.99 24.60
C LEU A 52 10.35 14.64 24.83
N GLN A 53 11.15 14.06 25.73
CA GLN A 53 12.51 14.55 26.03
C GLN A 53 13.49 14.30 24.88
N GLU A 54 13.37 13.17 24.17
CA GLU A 54 14.25 12.80 23.05
C GLU A 54 13.92 13.57 21.76
N ASN A 55 12.64 13.86 21.50
CA ASN A 55 12.21 14.40 20.20
C ASN A 55 11.86 15.89 20.22
N ASN A 56 11.68 16.53 21.38
CA ASN A 56 11.29 17.94 21.44
C ASN A 56 11.79 18.68 22.71
N PRO A 57 13.00 19.26 22.68
CA PRO A 57 13.60 19.90 23.87
C PRO A 57 12.85 21.15 24.37
N LYS A 58 11.86 21.66 23.62
CA LYS A 58 11.03 22.82 23.99
C LYS A 58 9.77 22.46 24.78
N ILE A 59 9.46 21.17 24.87
CA ILE A 59 8.40 20.63 25.73
C ILE A 59 9.06 20.12 27.01
N TYR A 60 8.96 20.90 28.09
CA TYR A 60 9.57 20.52 29.35
C TYR A 60 8.63 19.62 30.15
N THR A 61 9.03 18.37 30.36
CA THR A 61 8.28 17.43 31.21
C THR A 61 8.76 17.49 32.66
N ARG A 62 7.82 17.42 33.60
CA ARG A 62 8.09 17.21 35.03
C ARG A 62 7.65 15.82 35.41
N ASP A 63 8.63 15.02 35.79
CA ASP A 63 8.48 13.56 35.82
C ASP A 63 8.39 12.98 37.23
N TYR A 64 8.24 13.84 38.25
CA TYR A 64 8.26 13.43 39.66
C TYR A 64 7.09 12.49 40.04
N ARG A 65 6.06 12.36 39.19
CA ARG A 65 4.94 11.42 39.34
C ARG A 65 4.79 10.43 38.18
N LYS A 66 5.80 10.26 37.33
CA LYS A 66 5.69 9.36 36.16
C LYS A 66 5.39 7.91 36.56
N ASN A 67 5.90 7.47 37.71
CA ASN A 67 5.66 6.13 38.26
C ASN A 67 4.21 5.94 38.73
N GLU A 68 3.45 7.02 38.93
CA GLU A 68 2.02 7.02 39.26
C GLU A 68 1.15 7.19 37.99
N GLY A 69 1.76 7.15 36.80
CA GLY A 69 1.04 7.40 35.55
C GLY A 69 0.74 8.88 35.29
N ILE A 70 1.43 9.82 35.95
CA ILE A 70 1.15 11.26 35.80
C ILE A 70 2.40 11.99 35.31
N ILE A 71 2.23 12.80 34.25
CA ILE A 71 3.26 13.73 33.78
C ILE A 71 2.69 15.16 33.77
N GLU A 72 3.54 16.15 34.05
CA GLU A 72 3.20 17.55 33.82
C GLU A 72 4.06 18.13 32.71
N VAL A 73 3.46 18.96 31.86
CA VAL A 73 4.13 19.52 30.69
C VAL A 73 4.04 21.05 30.74
N ASP A 74 5.21 21.70 30.73
CA ASP A 74 5.37 23.15 30.63
C ASP A 74 5.79 23.50 29.19
N LEU A 75 5.01 24.33 28.50
CA LEU A 75 5.39 24.89 27.20
C LEU A 75 6.26 26.15 27.43
N ARG A 76 7.49 26.21 26.92
CA ARG A 76 8.40 27.38 27.09
C ARG A 76 8.66 28.08 25.76
N ASP A 77 8.69 29.41 25.77
CA ASP A 77 9.05 30.36 24.68
C ASP A 77 9.25 29.73 23.30
N VAL A 78 8.14 29.29 22.71
CA VAL A 78 8.07 28.79 21.34
C VAL A 78 7.64 29.97 20.45
N SER A 79 8.38 30.26 19.38
CA SER A 79 7.99 31.28 18.38
C SER A 79 6.86 30.76 17.48
N GLU A 80 6.15 31.65 16.77
CA GLU A 80 5.03 31.30 15.89
C GLU A 80 5.44 30.34 14.76
N THR A 81 6.61 30.55 14.15
CA THR A 81 7.19 29.68 13.11
C THR A 81 7.56 28.30 13.65
N GLU A 82 8.12 28.23 14.86
CA GLU A 82 8.47 26.96 15.51
C GLU A 82 7.23 26.25 16.06
N LEU A 83 6.17 26.99 16.37
CA LEU A 83 4.83 26.46 16.64
C LEU A 83 4.20 25.89 15.38
N GLU A 84 4.38 26.53 14.23
CA GLU A 84 4.01 25.98 12.93
C GLU A 84 4.83 24.74 12.59
N GLU A 85 6.13 24.69 12.90
CA GLU A 85 6.94 23.47 12.76
C GLU A 85 6.56 22.39 13.77
N ILE A 86 6.17 22.73 15.00
CA ILE A 86 5.61 21.76 15.94
C ILE A 86 4.22 21.32 15.49
N ALA A 87 3.41 22.15 14.82
CA ALA A 87 2.08 21.80 14.31
C ALA A 87 2.12 21.04 12.97
N ARG A 88 3.05 21.38 12.07
CA ARG A 88 3.33 20.72 10.78
C ARG A 88 4.15 19.45 11.01
N GLY A 89 5.20 19.54 11.83
CA GLY A 89 6.01 18.43 12.33
C GLY A 89 5.24 17.53 13.31
N ASN A 90 4.13 17.98 13.92
CA ASN A 90 3.20 17.06 14.62
C ASN A 90 2.47 16.10 13.66
N ARG A 91 2.47 16.34 12.34
CA ARG A 91 2.02 15.30 11.39
C ARG A 91 3.08 14.22 11.17
N ASN A 92 4.36 14.51 11.41
CA ASN A 92 5.47 13.59 11.10
C ASN A 92 6.27 13.09 12.31
N THR A 93 6.20 13.71 13.50
CA THR A 93 7.17 13.44 14.58
C THR A 93 6.56 13.19 15.98
N VAL A 94 5.26 13.42 16.20
CA VAL A 94 4.63 13.16 17.53
C VAL A 94 3.33 12.33 17.46
N TRP A 95 2.89 11.93 16.26
CA TRP A 95 1.83 10.93 16.10
C TRP A 95 2.23 9.81 15.13
N ARG A 96 3.17 9.00 15.58
CA ARG A 96 3.13 7.55 15.30
C ARG A 96 3.18 6.77 16.63
N ILE A 97 2.09 6.77 17.39
CA ILE A 97 1.42 5.45 17.46
C ILE A 97 0.96 5.29 16.02
N LYS A 98 1.81 4.69 15.17
CA LYS A 98 1.41 4.53 13.78
C LYS A 98 0.17 3.68 13.90
N LYS A 99 -1.01 4.25 13.64
CA LYS A 99 -2.16 3.41 13.36
C LYS A 99 -1.72 2.68 12.12
N MET A 100 -1.26 1.46 12.33
CA MET A 100 -0.50 0.76 11.32
C MET A 100 -1.43 0.59 10.14
N THR A 101 -0.88 0.76 8.94
CA THR A 101 -1.73 0.75 7.76
C THR A 101 -2.32 -0.65 7.62
N LEU A 102 -3.64 -0.74 7.51
CA LEU A 102 -4.35 -2.00 7.22
C LEU A 102 -4.56 -2.18 5.71
N ASN A 103 -4.40 -1.11 4.93
CA ASN A 103 -4.43 -1.16 3.48
C ASN A 103 -3.08 -1.60 2.91
N VAL A 104 -3.15 -2.57 2.00
CA VAL A 104 -2.02 -2.93 1.14
C VAL A 104 -1.67 -1.78 0.23
N LYS A 105 -0.37 -1.50 0.07
CA LYS A 105 0.13 -0.54 -0.92
C LYS A 105 0.33 -1.23 -2.25
N TYR A 106 -0.50 -0.91 -3.22
CA TYR A 106 -0.37 -1.46 -4.58
C TYR A 106 0.44 -0.53 -5.47
N LEU A 107 1.33 -1.10 -6.28
CA LEU A 107 1.95 -0.43 -7.41
C LEU A 107 0.84 -0.10 -8.42
N ASN A 108 0.72 1.19 -8.76
CA ASN A 108 -0.29 1.72 -9.67
C ASN A 108 -1.74 1.34 -9.31
N ASP A 109 -2.04 1.12 -8.03
CA ASP A 109 -3.33 0.62 -7.51
C ASP A 109 -3.72 -0.80 -7.99
N ARG A 110 -2.79 -1.55 -8.61
CA ARG A 110 -3.06 -2.84 -9.26
C ARG A 110 -2.26 -4.02 -8.70
N LEU A 111 -0.98 -3.86 -8.36
CA LEU A 111 -0.08 -5.00 -8.07
C LEU A 111 0.60 -4.87 -6.70
N ALA A 112 0.61 -5.93 -5.90
CA ALA A 112 1.42 -6.00 -4.69
C ALA A 112 2.04 -7.40 -4.57
N LEU A 113 3.34 -7.51 -4.32
CA LEU A 113 3.96 -8.83 -4.14
C LEU A 113 3.53 -9.48 -2.83
N ASN A 114 3.61 -10.81 -2.76
CA ASN A 114 3.61 -11.53 -1.49
C ASN A 114 4.76 -12.55 -1.46
N VAL A 115 5.73 -12.31 -0.58
CA VAL A 115 6.99 -13.06 -0.50
C VAL A 115 7.25 -13.53 0.92
N LEU A 116 7.97 -14.64 1.11
CA LEU A 116 8.30 -15.10 2.46
C LEU A 116 9.48 -14.32 3.04
N THR A 117 9.52 -14.30 4.37
CA THR A 117 10.65 -13.74 5.12
C THR A 117 11.03 -14.67 6.28
N ASN A 118 12.29 -14.65 6.68
CA ASN A 118 12.82 -15.45 7.80
C ASN A 118 13.24 -14.61 9.03
N SER A 119 13.32 -13.29 8.89
CA SER A 119 13.77 -12.39 9.95
C SER A 119 13.15 -11.01 9.80
N VAL A 120 13.09 -10.24 10.90
CA VAL A 120 12.55 -8.87 10.89
C VAL A 120 13.38 -7.96 9.98
N GLU A 121 14.70 -8.16 9.99
CA GLU A 121 15.66 -7.44 9.18
C GLU A 121 15.45 -7.71 7.69
N ASN A 122 15.26 -8.99 7.32
CA ASN A 122 14.92 -9.35 5.95
C ASN A 122 13.56 -8.79 5.52
N ALA A 123 12.55 -8.84 6.40
CA ALA A 123 11.24 -8.26 6.11
C ALA A 123 11.30 -6.75 5.83
N GLN A 124 12.10 -6.03 6.61
CA GLN A 124 12.32 -4.59 6.39
C GLN A 124 13.02 -4.34 5.05
N ALA A 125 14.07 -5.11 4.72
CA ALA A 125 14.77 -5.00 3.45
C ALA A 125 13.86 -5.28 2.25
N LEU A 126 12.92 -6.23 2.38
CA LEU A 126 11.94 -6.56 1.34
C LEU A 126 10.97 -5.41 1.09
N VAL A 127 10.45 -4.82 2.16
CA VAL A 127 9.56 -3.65 2.08
C VAL A 127 10.28 -2.47 1.44
N GLU A 128 11.55 -2.25 1.79
CA GLU A 128 12.36 -1.19 1.18
C GLU A 128 12.62 -1.45 -0.31
N ALA A 129 13.07 -2.66 -0.66
CA ALA A 129 13.40 -3.03 -2.04
C ALA A 129 12.18 -3.00 -2.98
N ALA A 130 10.99 -3.30 -2.48
CA ALA A 130 9.75 -3.21 -3.24
C ALA A 130 9.07 -1.84 -3.13
N GLU A 131 9.72 -0.83 -2.54
CA GLU A 131 9.17 0.52 -2.30
C GLU A 131 7.82 0.50 -1.54
N GLY A 132 7.61 -0.53 -0.73
CA GLY A 132 6.39 -0.78 0.02
C GLY A 132 5.30 -1.55 -0.73
N HIS A 133 5.50 -1.90 -2.00
CA HIS A 133 4.55 -2.65 -2.84
C HIS A 133 4.61 -4.17 -2.63
N VAL A 134 4.69 -4.59 -1.37
CA VAL A 134 4.89 -5.98 -0.97
C VAL A 134 4.22 -6.29 0.36
N LEU A 135 3.76 -7.52 0.49
CA LEU A 135 3.37 -8.18 1.72
C LEU A 135 4.43 -9.21 2.10
N VAL A 136 4.87 -9.18 3.36
CA VAL A 136 5.86 -10.11 3.91
C VAL A 136 5.15 -11.26 4.63
N GLY A 137 5.31 -12.45 4.09
CA GLY A 137 4.72 -13.69 4.55
C GLY A 137 5.44 -14.23 5.79
N VAL A 138 4.73 -14.27 6.91
CA VAL A 138 5.21 -14.89 8.16
C VAL A 138 4.30 -16.09 8.48
N LEU A 139 4.89 -17.28 8.62
CA LEU A 139 4.15 -18.55 8.68
C LEU A 139 3.83 -18.94 10.12
N SER A 140 2.57 -19.25 10.42
CA SER A 140 2.14 -19.74 11.74
C SER A 140 2.85 -21.04 12.13
N LYS A 141 3.09 -21.91 11.15
CA LYS A 141 3.76 -23.22 11.32
C LYS A 141 5.18 -23.13 11.88
N ASN A 142 5.82 -21.96 11.81
CA ASN A 142 7.15 -21.74 12.36
C ASN A 142 7.14 -21.49 13.88
N TYR A 143 5.96 -21.43 14.50
CA TYR A 143 5.81 -21.13 15.92
C TYR A 143 5.08 -22.27 16.64
N PRO A 144 5.47 -22.58 17.89
CA PRO A 144 4.83 -23.63 18.67
C PRO A 144 3.46 -23.21 19.24
N THR A 145 3.23 -21.92 19.45
CA THR A 145 1.98 -21.38 20.03
C THR A 145 1.58 -20.03 19.39
N VAL A 146 0.31 -19.65 19.55
CA VAL A 146 -0.21 -18.36 19.11
C VAL A 146 0.50 -17.20 19.79
N GLU A 147 0.79 -17.31 21.09
CA GLU A 147 1.47 -16.27 21.87
C GLU A 147 2.88 -16.01 21.33
N ALA A 148 3.63 -17.08 21.03
CA ALA A 148 4.96 -16.98 20.45
C ALA A 148 4.92 -16.31 19.08
N ALA A 149 3.97 -16.70 18.22
CA ALA A 149 3.77 -16.09 16.91
C ALA A 149 3.39 -14.61 17.02
N VAL A 150 2.43 -14.25 17.88
CA VAL A 150 1.99 -12.87 18.09
C VAL A 150 3.11 -12.00 18.63
N GLN A 151 3.88 -12.49 19.60
CA GLN A 151 5.01 -11.75 20.16
C GLN A 151 6.04 -11.42 19.08
N ASP A 152 6.35 -12.37 18.21
CA ASP A 152 7.32 -12.17 17.14
C ASP A 152 6.76 -11.32 16.00
N MET A 153 5.54 -11.60 15.52
CA MET A 153 4.89 -10.85 14.45
C MET A 153 4.66 -9.37 14.81
N LYS A 154 4.51 -9.00 16.09
CA LYS A 154 4.50 -7.58 16.52
C LYS A 154 5.81 -6.84 16.21
N ARG A 155 6.94 -7.54 16.18
CA ARG A 155 8.24 -6.99 15.78
C ARG A 155 8.27 -6.72 14.28
N TYR A 156 7.84 -7.70 13.48
CA TYR A 156 7.64 -7.52 12.03
C TYR A 156 6.69 -6.36 11.75
N GLN A 157 5.59 -6.26 12.51
CA GLN A 157 4.58 -5.24 12.34
C GLN A 157 5.22 -3.86 12.39
N SER A 158 6.00 -3.64 13.46
CA SER A 158 6.67 -2.37 13.74
C SER A 158 7.68 -2.00 12.65
N ALA A 159 8.42 -2.99 12.14
CA ALA A 159 9.45 -2.79 11.11
C ALA A 159 8.87 -2.55 9.70
N THR A 160 7.69 -3.11 9.40
CA THR A 160 7.16 -3.20 8.03
C THR A 160 5.91 -2.37 7.78
N ASP A 161 5.52 -1.49 8.71
CA ASP A 161 4.23 -0.77 8.64
C ASP A 161 3.03 -1.73 8.52
N ASN A 162 3.11 -2.85 9.23
CA ASN A 162 2.08 -3.90 9.21
C ASN A 162 1.84 -4.52 7.82
N ALA A 163 2.80 -4.46 6.90
CA ALA A 163 2.75 -5.16 5.62
C ALA A 163 2.85 -6.70 5.76
N ILE A 164 2.36 -7.26 6.86
CA ILE A 164 2.39 -8.69 7.17
C ILE A 164 1.29 -9.40 6.38
N SER A 165 1.69 -10.54 5.81
CA SER A 165 0.79 -11.59 5.34
C SER A 165 0.90 -12.79 6.27
N VAL A 166 -0.10 -13.02 7.12
CA VAL A 166 -0.10 -14.21 8.00
C VAL A 166 -0.38 -15.44 7.15
N GLY A 167 0.55 -16.40 7.17
CA GLY A 167 0.52 -17.59 6.32
C GLY A 167 0.33 -18.88 7.10
N LEU A 168 -0.34 -19.86 6.49
CA LEU A 168 -0.50 -21.23 7.03
C LEU A 168 0.84 -22.00 7.00
N GLY A 169 1.61 -21.84 5.92
CA GLY A 169 2.77 -22.66 5.58
C GLY A 169 2.42 -23.75 4.57
N ALA A 170 2.81 -23.55 3.30
CA ALA A 170 2.51 -24.45 2.18
C ALA A 170 1.01 -24.82 2.00
N GLY A 171 0.10 -23.96 2.46
CA GLY A 171 -1.35 -24.24 2.40
C GLY A 171 -1.81 -25.35 3.35
N ASP A 172 -1.08 -25.62 4.43
CA ASP A 172 -1.43 -26.63 5.42
C ASP A 172 -2.77 -26.27 6.12
N PRO A 173 -3.84 -27.03 5.87
CA PRO A 173 -5.14 -26.73 6.45
C PRO A 173 -5.15 -26.90 7.96
N GLY A 174 -4.21 -27.65 8.57
CA GLY A 174 -4.12 -27.80 10.02
C GLY A 174 -3.80 -26.50 10.77
N GLN A 175 -3.32 -25.48 10.05
CA GLN A 175 -2.90 -24.21 10.63
C GLN A 175 -4.00 -23.13 10.64
N TRP A 176 -5.18 -23.42 10.08
CA TRP A 176 -6.25 -22.43 9.86
C TRP A 176 -6.64 -21.68 11.13
N GLU A 177 -6.75 -22.39 12.26
CA GLU A 177 -7.21 -21.84 13.53
C GLU A 177 -6.14 -20.96 14.16
N MET A 178 -4.89 -21.40 14.13
CA MET A 178 -3.76 -20.62 14.63
C MET A 178 -3.62 -19.31 13.83
N VAL A 179 -3.77 -19.37 12.50
CA VAL A 179 -3.79 -18.17 11.64
C VAL A 179 -4.91 -17.21 12.03
N ALA A 180 -6.14 -17.70 12.25
CA ALA A 180 -7.26 -16.87 12.66
C ALA A 180 -7.01 -16.20 14.03
N GLN A 181 -6.56 -16.97 15.02
CA GLN A 181 -6.28 -16.46 16.37
C GLN A 181 -5.14 -15.44 16.40
N ILE A 182 -4.06 -15.67 15.65
CA ILE A 182 -2.98 -14.69 15.48
C ILE A 182 -3.51 -13.40 14.86
N SER A 183 -4.26 -13.54 13.75
CA SER A 183 -4.71 -12.41 12.95
C SER A 183 -5.70 -11.53 13.71
N LYS A 184 -6.57 -12.12 14.53
CA LYS A 184 -7.44 -11.39 15.46
C LYS A 184 -6.67 -10.42 16.34
N ILE A 185 -5.49 -10.82 16.81
CA ILE A 185 -4.69 -10.04 17.75
C ILE A 185 -3.83 -9.00 17.03
N ILE A 186 -3.16 -9.37 15.93
CA ILE A 186 -2.20 -8.48 15.27
C ILE A 186 -2.85 -7.59 14.21
N GLN A 187 -4.01 -7.97 13.65
CA GLN A 187 -4.72 -7.23 12.60
C GLN A 187 -3.81 -6.90 11.41
N PRO A 188 -3.32 -7.92 10.66
CA PRO A 188 -2.36 -7.73 9.56
C PRO A 188 -3.02 -7.11 8.32
N GLN A 189 -2.24 -6.68 7.33
CA GLN A 189 -2.79 -6.26 6.03
C GLN A 189 -3.36 -7.42 5.21
N HIS A 190 -2.83 -8.63 5.39
CA HIS A 190 -3.22 -9.80 4.60
C HIS A 190 -3.22 -11.10 5.42
N ILE A 191 -4.17 -12.00 5.12
CA ILE A 191 -4.35 -13.28 5.78
C ILE A 191 -4.57 -14.37 4.73
N ASN A 192 -3.83 -15.47 4.85
CA ASN A 192 -4.02 -16.65 4.01
C ASN A 192 -4.96 -17.65 4.67
N GLN A 193 -6.02 -18.07 3.99
CA GLN A 193 -7.00 -18.98 4.58
C GLN A 193 -7.57 -20.02 3.59
N MET A 194 -8.05 -21.14 4.14
CA MET A 194 -8.68 -22.23 3.37
C MET A 194 -10.09 -21.86 2.91
N PHE A 195 -10.56 -22.53 1.84
CA PHE A 195 -11.90 -22.26 1.26
C PHE A 195 -13.05 -22.37 2.28
N THR A 196 -12.90 -23.19 3.31
CA THR A 196 -13.96 -23.44 4.30
C THR A 196 -13.81 -22.62 5.58
N LYS A 197 -12.82 -21.71 5.65
CA LYS A 197 -12.36 -21.09 6.92
C LYS A 197 -12.19 -19.57 6.88
N GLN A 198 -12.47 -18.93 5.75
CA GLN A 198 -12.38 -17.47 5.62
C GLN A 198 -13.43 -16.79 6.48
N GLN A 199 -14.66 -17.31 6.54
CA GLN A 199 -15.71 -16.73 7.38
C GLN A 199 -15.35 -16.74 8.86
N ASP A 200 -14.78 -17.86 9.36
CA ASP A 200 -14.31 -17.97 10.75
C ASP A 200 -13.24 -16.91 11.06
N THR A 201 -12.39 -16.62 10.07
CA THR A 201 -11.35 -15.58 10.20
C THR A 201 -11.97 -14.19 10.13
N HIS A 202 -12.83 -13.92 9.15
CA HIS A 202 -13.43 -12.62 8.88
C HIS A 202 -14.40 -12.17 9.97
N ALA A 203 -15.09 -13.09 10.66
CA ALA A 203 -15.99 -12.76 11.77
C ALA A 203 -15.30 -11.96 12.88
N ASP A 204 -14.01 -12.20 13.12
CA ASP A 204 -13.19 -11.48 14.09
C ASP A 204 -12.81 -10.04 13.63
N PHE A 205 -13.09 -9.68 12.37
CA PHE A 205 -12.81 -8.37 11.77
C PHE A 205 -14.09 -7.56 11.47
N TRP A 206 -15.25 -7.93 12.04
CA TRP A 206 -16.49 -7.18 11.81
C TRP A 206 -16.34 -5.69 12.16
N GLY A 207 -16.47 -4.82 11.14
CA GLY A 207 -16.25 -3.37 11.22
C GLY A 207 -14.90 -2.88 10.66
N GLN A 208 -14.04 -3.79 10.20
CA GLN A 208 -12.73 -3.53 9.62
C GLN A 208 -12.63 -4.23 8.25
N ASP A 209 -12.72 -3.46 7.17
CA ASP A 209 -12.83 -3.95 5.79
C ASP A 209 -11.52 -3.85 4.99
N GLN A 210 -10.43 -3.45 5.64
CA GLN A 210 -9.16 -3.17 4.96
C GLN A 210 -8.26 -4.40 4.85
N THR A 211 -8.35 -5.33 5.80
CA THR A 211 -7.50 -6.54 5.82
C THR A 211 -7.98 -7.51 4.76
N ILE A 212 -7.06 -7.93 3.90
CA ILE A 212 -7.36 -8.85 2.81
C ILE A 212 -7.34 -10.26 3.35
N VAL A 213 -8.46 -10.98 3.22
CA VAL A 213 -8.55 -12.41 3.55
C VAL A 213 -8.73 -13.19 2.27
N ASN A 214 -7.71 -13.96 1.88
CA ASN A 214 -7.82 -14.79 0.69
C ASN A 214 -8.58 -16.09 0.95
N SER A 215 -8.95 -16.73 -0.15
CA SER A 215 -9.60 -18.03 -0.17
C SER A 215 -8.84 -19.00 -1.05
N LEU A 216 -8.23 -20.02 -0.45
CA LEU A 216 -7.48 -21.04 -1.18
C LEU A 216 -8.41 -22.00 -1.93
N VAL A 217 -8.30 -21.97 -3.25
CA VAL A 217 -8.85 -22.97 -4.17
C VAL A 217 -7.74 -23.54 -5.05
N SER A 218 -7.95 -24.74 -5.56
CA SER A 218 -6.95 -25.44 -6.37
C SER A 218 -7.40 -25.63 -7.82
N PRO A 219 -6.44 -25.76 -8.77
CA PRO A 219 -6.73 -26.27 -10.09
C PRO A 219 -7.51 -27.57 -10.01
N SER A 220 -8.40 -27.79 -10.97
CA SER A 220 -9.28 -28.94 -11.02
C SER A 220 -8.92 -29.95 -12.11
N GLY A 221 -8.03 -29.57 -13.03
CA GLY A 221 -7.82 -30.30 -14.28
C GLY A 221 -8.91 -30.03 -15.32
N LYS A 222 -9.83 -29.09 -15.06
CA LYS A 222 -10.94 -28.73 -15.95
C LYS A 222 -11.11 -27.21 -16.01
N VAL A 223 -10.81 -26.64 -17.18
CA VAL A 223 -10.99 -25.20 -17.44
C VAL A 223 -12.43 -24.77 -17.10
N GLY A 224 -12.55 -23.64 -16.39
CA GLY A 224 -13.83 -23.11 -15.90
C GLY A 224 -14.27 -23.62 -14.54
N TYR A 225 -13.54 -24.57 -13.93
CA TYR A 225 -13.83 -25.14 -12.62
C TYR A 225 -12.62 -25.05 -11.69
N VAL A 226 -12.89 -24.93 -10.39
CA VAL A 226 -11.91 -24.99 -9.31
C VAL A 226 -12.29 -26.08 -8.32
N ASN A 227 -11.29 -26.66 -7.66
CA ASN A 227 -11.50 -27.52 -6.50
C ASN A 227 -11.56 -26.67 -5.23
N VAL A 228 -12.71 -26.72 -4.53
CA VAL A 228 -12.94 -25.99 -3.28
C VAL A 228 -12.76 -26.86 -2.03
N ALA A 229 -12.49 -28.16 -2.19
CA ALA A 229 -12.28 -29.10 -1.10
C ALA A 229 -10.86 -28.98 -0.51
N THR A 230 -10.56 -27.83 0.10
CA THR A 230 -9.20 -27.52 0.56
C THR A 230 -9.02 -27.61 2.09
N GLY A 231 -10.11 -27.73 2.85
CA GLY A 231 -10.07 -27.83 4.32
C GLY A 231 -9.58 -29.20 4.85
N ILE A 232 -9.42 -29.30 6.18
CA ILE A 232 -8.87 -30.49 6.85
C ILE A 232 -9.62 -31.77 6.46
N LYS A 233 -10.95 -31.76 6.57
CA LYS A 233 -11.80 -32.92 6.28
C LYS A 233 -12.14 -33.02 4.79
N SER A 234 -12.46 -31.89 4.16
CA SER A 234 -12.93 -31.92 2.76
C SER A 234 -11.85 -32.40 1.79
N ARG A 235 -10.57 -32.16 2.08
CA ARG A 235 -9.47 -32.66 1.22
C ARG A 235 -9.31 -34.18 1.22
N GLU A 236 -9.88 -34.88 2.21
CA GLU A 236 -9.84 -36.34 2.31
C GLU A 236 -10.91 -37.01 1.44
N GLU A 237 -11.89 -36.22 0.99
CA GLU A 237 -12.99 -36.65 0.14
C GLU A 237 -12.67 -36.44 -1.34
N ALA A 238 -13.62 -36.85 -2.20
CA ALA A 238 -13.55 -36.56 -3.63
C ALA A 238 -13.46 -35.04 -3.89
N VAL A 239 -12.74 -34.67 -4.96
CA VAL A 239 -12.59 -33.26 -5.37
C VAL A 239 -13.96 -32.58 -5.54
N ALA A 240 -14.10 -31.39 -4.95
CA ALA A 240 -15.33 -30.61 -5.05
C ALA A 240 -15.21 -29.63 -6.22
N LEU A 241 -15.63 -30.08 -7.41
CA LEU A 241 -15.58 -29.29 -8.64
C LEU A 241 -16.70 -28.25 -8.68
N VAL A 242 -16.33 -26.98 -8.58
CA VAL A 242 -17.28 -25.86 -8.59
C VAL A 242 -16.92 -24.92 -9.76
N PRO A 243 -17.90 -24.46 -10.56
CA PRO A 243 -17.65 -23.41 -11.55
C PRO A 243 -17.02 -22.18 -10.90
N ILE A 244 -16.00 -21.58 -11.54
CA ILE A 244 -15.22 -20.49 -10.92
C ILE A 244 -16.13 -19.34 -10.44
N ARG A 245 -17.11 -18.95 -11.27
CA ARG A 245 -18.07 -17.88 -10.95
C ARG A 245 -18.89 -18.19 -9.70
N THR A 246 -19.34 -19.43 -9.54
CA THR A 246 -20.05 -19.89 -8.33
C THR A 246 -19.13 -19.87 -7.12
N ALA A 247 -17.88 -20.34 -7.27
CA ALA A 247 -16.91 -20.31 -6.19
C ALA A 247 -16.62 -18.87 -5.74
N ILE A 248 -16.47 -17.90 -6.65
CA ILE A 248 -16.29 -16.47 -6.31
C ILE A 248 -17.48 -15.96 -5.48
N ARG A 249 -18.72 -16.28 -5.86
CA ARG A 249 -19.91 -15.85 -5.10
C ARG A 249 -19.93 -16.44 -3.69
N MET A 250 -19.65 -17.73 -3.55
CA MET A 250 -19.52 -18.35 -2.22
C MET A 250 -18.44 -17.67 -1.38
N MET A 251 -17.29 -17.35 -1.98
CA MET A 251 -16.20 -16.64 -1.30
C MET A 251 -16.60 -15.24 -0.85
N GLN A 252 -17.30 -14.47 -1.70
CA GLN A 252 -17.82 -13.15 -1.36
C GLN A 252 -18.84 -13.20 -0.20
N GLU A 253 -19.75 -14.19 -0.21
CA GLU A 253 -20.71 -14.41 0.86
C GLU A 253 -20.04 -14.77 2.20
N MET A 254 -18.92 -15.49 2.14
CA MET A 254 -18.08 -15.84 3.29
C MET A 254 -17.13 -14.70 3.71
N GLY A 255 -17.13 -13.57 3.02
CA GLY A 255 -16.30 -12.39 3.34
C GLY A 255 -14.86 -12.45 2.85
N ALA A 256 -14.51 -13.37 1.95
CA ALA A 256 -13.18 -13.37 1.35
C ALA A 256 -13.01 -12.17 0.40
N SER A 257 -11.77 -11.67 0.32
CA SER A 257 -11.39 -10.51 -0.52
C SER A 257 -10.82 -10.94 -1.88
N SER A 258 -10.29 -12.16 -1.97
CA SER A 258 -9.52 -12.63 -3.12
C SER A 258 -9.57 -14.15 -3.30
N ILE A 259 -9.31 -14.62 -4.52
CA ILE A 259 -8.96 -16.01 -4.80
C ILE A 259 -7.46 -16.20 -4.61
N LYS A 260 -7.06 -17.18 -3.80
CA LYS A 260 -5.71 -17.76 -3.85
C LYS A 260 -5.74 -19.03 -4.69
N PHE A 261 -5.19 -18.96 -5.90
CA PHE A 261 -5.16 -20.08 -6.83
C PHE A 261 -3.87 -20.88 -6.62
N PHE A 262 -3.98 -22.02 -5.94
CA PHE A 262 -2.84 -22.81 -5.48
C PHE A 262 -3.13 -24.33 -5.48
N PRO A 263 -2.20 -25.18 -5.93
CA PRO A 263 -0.89 -24.88 -6.51
C PRO A 263 -0.94 -24.71 -8.04
N MET A 264 -0.41 -23.61 -8.56
CA MET A 264 -0.31 -23.40 -10.02
C MET A 264 0.74 -24.29 -10.69
N ASN A 265 1.80 -24.65 -9.96
CA ASN A 265 2.97 -25.36 -10.47
C ASN A 265 3.53 -24.69 -11.74
N GLY A 266 3.85 -23.40 -11.63
CA GLY A 266 4.32 -22.56 -12.73
C GLY A 266 3.23 -22.36 -13.78
N LEU A 267 3.51 -22.76 -15.02
CA LEU A 267 2.58 -22.64 -16.14
C LEU A 267 1.79 -23.93 -16.44
N SER A 268 1.92 -24.97 -15.61
CA SER A 268 1.26 -26.27 -15.90
C SER A 268 -0.27 -26.21 -15.89
N THR A 269 -0.86 -25.27 -15.13
CA THR A 269 -2.31 -25.06 -15.02
C THR A 269 -2.76 -23.75 -15.67
N PHE A 270 -1.97 -23.25 -16.62
CA PHE A 270 -2.12 -21.88 -17.13
C PHE A 270 -3.45 -21.62 -17.86
N GLU A 271 -4.01 -22.61 -18.56
CA GLU A 271 -5.34 -22.47 -19.19
C GLU A 271 -6.47 -22.41 -18.15
N GLU A 272 -6.35 -23.13 -17.03
CA GLU A 272 -7.28 -22.98 -15.91
C GLU A 272 -7.12 -21.60 -15.26
N TYR A 273 -5.88 -21.14 -15.08
CA TYR A 273 -5.58 -19.82 -14.54
C TYR A 273 -6.15 -18.68 -15.39
N LYS A 274 -6.08 -18.75 -16.73
CA LYS A 274 -6.73 -17.77 -17.63
C LYS A 274 -8.23 -17.67 -17.37
N ALA A 275 -8.91 -18.80 -17.24
CA ALA A 275 -10.34 -18.82 -16.91
C ALA A 275 -10.64 -18.23 -15.51
N VAL A 276 -9.72 -18.40 -14.56
CA VAL A 276 -9.81 -17.74 -13.24
C VAL A 276 -9.63 -16.23 -13.38
N CYS A 277 -8.69 -15.76 -14.19
CA CYS A 277 -8.46 -14.34 -14.45
C CYS A 277 -9.72 -13.66 -15.02
N GLU A 278 -10.32 -14.25 -16.05
CA GLU A 278 -11.55 -13.74 -16.66
C GLU A 278 -12.70 -13.64 -15.65
N ALA A 279 -12.90 -14.69 -14.84
CA ALA A 279 -13.95 -14.68 -13.82
C ALA A 279 -13.66 -13.67 -12.70
N CYS A 280 -12.41 -13.54 -12.24
CA CYS A 280 -12.03 -12.53 -11.26
C CYS A 280 -12.30 -11.10 -11.78
N ALA A 281 -12.00 -10.83 -13.05
CA ALA A 281 -12.26 -9.54 -13.68
C ALA A 281 -13.77 -9.24 -13.78
N GLU A 282 -14.58 -10.23 -14.18
CA GLU A 282 -16.05 -10.09 -14.30
C GLU A 282 -16.72 -9.76 -12.96
N TYR A 283 -16.25 -10.34 -11.86
CA TYR A 283 -16.87 -10.22 -10.54
C TYR A 283 -16.19 -9.19 -9.62
N ASP A 284 -15.24 -8.41 -10.15
CA ASP A 284 -14.43 -7.45 -9.38
C ASP A 284 -13.76 -8.09 -8.15
N PHE A 285 -13.16 -9.27 -8.34
CA PHE A 285 -12.56 -10.07 -7.28
C PHE A 285 -11.04 -10.15 -7.45
N MET A 286 -10.29 -9.96 -6.37
CA MET A 286 -8.83 -9.94 -6.45
C MET A 286 -8.29 -11.35 -6.69
N LEU A 287 -7.08 -11.44 -7.26
CA LEU A 287 -6.47 -12.71 -7.63
C LEU A 287 -5.04 -12.84 -7.10
N GLU A 288 -4.74 -13.99 -6.53
CA GLU A 288 -3.46 -14.31 -5.93
C GLU A 288 -2.88 -15.61 -6.56
N PRO A 289 -2.15 -15.50 -7.68
CA PRO A 289 -1.51 -16.67 -8.29
C PRO A 289 -0.39 -17.19 -7.39
N THR A 290 -0.40 -18.49 -7.07
CA THR A 290 0.58 -19.10 -6.16
C THR A 290 1.07 -20.47 -6.64
N GLY A 291 2.38 -20.68 -6.55
CA GLY A 291 3.02 -22.00 -6.66
C GLY A 291 3.81 -22.16 -7.96
N GLY A 292 5.13 -22.30 -7.83
CA GLY A 292 6.04 -22.42 -8.97
C GLY A 292 6.24 -21.13 -9.76
N LEU A 293 5.95 -19.96 -9.19
CA LEU A 293 6.31 -18.69 -9.80
C LEU A 293 7.80 -18.43 -9.62
N ASP A 294 8.48 -17.98 -10.67
CA ASP A 294 9.90 -17.63 -10.70
C ASP A 294 10.14 -16.42 -11.63
N LEU A 295 11.38 -15.97 -11.76
CA LEU A 295 11.71 -14.80 -12.58
C LEU A 295 11.45 -15.00 -14.08
N GLU A 296 11.36 -16.24 -14.57
CA GLU A 296 11.13 -16.53 -15.98
C GLU A 296 9.64 -16.50 -16.33
N ASN A 297 8.77 -16.92 -15.39
CA ASN A 297 7.34 -17.04 -15.64
C ASN A 297 6.47 -15.96 -14.94
N PHE A 298 7.06 -15.14 -14.06
CA PHE A 298 6.33 -14.11 -13.32
C PHE A 298 5.61 -13.12 -14.23
N GLU A 299 6.29 -12.59 -15.25
CA GLU A 299 5.73 -11.57 -16.15
C GLU A 299 4.48 -12.09 -16.85
N ILE A 300 4.56 -13.26 -17.48
CA ILE A 300 3.44 -13.83 -18.25
C ILE A 300 2.23 -14.11 -17.34
N VAL A 301 2.44 -14.55 -16.10
CA VAL A 301 1.37 -14.80 -15.12
C VAL A 301 0.69 -13.51 -14.69
N VAL A 302 1.45 -12.48 -14.32
CA VAL A 302 0.89 -11.19 -13.88
C VAL A 302 0.21 -10.47 -15.04
N LYS A 303 0.86 -10.40 -16.19
CA LYS A 303 0.33 -9.75 -17.40
C LYS A 303 -1.01 -10.36 -17.81
N THR A 304 -1.14 -11.68 -17.75
CA THR A 304 -2.40 -12.37 -18.09
C THR A 304 -3.56 -11.94 -17.18
N ALA A 305 -3.33 -11.81 -15.87
CA ALA A 305 -4.37 -11.32 -14.96
C ALA A 305 -4.72 -9.84 -15.20
N LEU A 306 -3.70 -9.00 -15.41
CA LEU A 306 -3.91 -7.57 -15.65
C LEU A 306 -4.62 -7.29 -16.98
N ASP A 307 -4.24 -8.00 -18.04
CA ASP A 307 -4.84 -7.93 -19.39
C ASP A 307 -6.29 -8.44 -19.39
N ALA A 308 -6.60 -9.48 -18.60
CA ALA A 308 -7.97 -9.95 -18.40
C ALA A 308 -8.85 -8.93 -17.67
N GLY A 309 -8.25 -7.90 -17.05
CA GLY A 309 -8.97 -6.84 -16.35
C GLY A 309 -9.08 -7.02 -14.83
N VAL A 310 -8.33 -7.96 -14.24
CA VAL A 310 -8.32 -8.12 -12.77
C VAL A 310 -7.79 -6.85 -12.12
N LYS A 311 -8.58 -6.21 -11.25
CA LYS A 311 -8.21 -4.92 -10.66
C LYS A 311 -7.02 -5.02 -9.73
N ARG A 312 -6.95 -6.04 -8.87
CA ARG A 312 -5.84 -6.21 -7.93
C ARG A 312 -5.30 -7.63 -7.98
N VAL A 313 -3.98 -7.73 -8.15
CA VAL A 313 -3.25 -8.99 -8.25
C VAL A 313 -2.18 -9.04 -7.17
N ILE A 314 -2.11 -10.15 -6.44
CA ILE A 314 -1.12 -10.40 -5.39
C ILE A 314 -0.35 -11.69 -5.70
N PRO A 315 0.67 -11.67 -6.58
CA PRO A 315 1.41 -12.88 -6.90
C PRO A 315 2.28 -13.33 -5.72
N HIS A 316 2.20 -14.61 -5.40
CA HIS A 316 3.00 -15.25 -4.36
C HIS A 316 4.26 -15.87 -4.94
N VAL A 317 5.40 -15.23 -4.68
CA VAL A 317 6.72 -15.71 -5.13
C VAL A 317 7.51 -16.14 -3.89
N TYR A 318 7.76 -17.44 -3.76
CA TYR A 318 8.32 -18.04 -2.54
C TYR A 318 9.73 -18.59 -2.78
N SER A 319 9.85 -19.90 -2.98
CA SER A 319 11.14 -20.61 -2.98
C SER A 319 12.09 -20.23 -4.10
N SER A 320 11.60 -19.72 -5.22
CA SER A 320 12.39 -19.36 -6.41
C SER A 320 13.29 -18.13 -6.21
N ILE A 321 12.99 -17.31 -5.21
CA ILE A 321 13.67 -16.04 -4.95
C ILE A 321 14.40 -16.02 -3.60
N ILE A 322 14.40 -17.15 -2.89
CA ILE A 322 15.12 -17.33 -1.62
C ILE A 322 16.49 -17.92 -1.93
N ASP A 323 17.57 -17.21 -1.56
CA ASP A 323 18.93 -17.75 -1.63
C ASP A 323 19.07 -18.91 -0.61
N PRO A 324 19.35 -20.15 -1.05
CA PRO A 324 19.48 -21.30 -0.16
C PRO A 324 20.66 -21.22 0.83
N LYS A 325 21.64 -20.34 0.60
CA LYS A 325 22.84 -20.18 1.42
C LYS A 325 22.75 -19.04 2.43
N LEU A 326 21.99 -18.00 2.11
CA LEU A 326 21.85 -16.80 2.96
C LEU A 326 20.51 -16.76 3.70
N GLU A 327 19.57 -17.64 3.34
CA GLU A 327 18.14 -17.56 3.73
C GLU A 327 17.57 -16.14 3.50
N GLN A 328 18.15 -15.37 2.58
CA GLN A 328 17.78 -14.00 2.25
C GLN A 328 17.33 -13.94 0.79
N LEU A 329 16.44 -13.01 0.50
CA LEU A 329 15.93 -12.81 -0.85
C LEU A 329 17.03 -12.26 -1.76
N ASP A 330 17.07 -12.73 -2.99
CA ASP A 330 17.89 -12.13 -4.03
C ASP A 330 17.30 -10.78 -4.44
N SER A 331 18.01 -9.68 -4.16
CA SER A 331 17.58 -8.31 -4.47
C SER A 331 17.24 -8.08 -5.94
N ARG A 332 17.76 -8.91 -6.86
CA ARG A 332 17.44 -8.87 -8.31
C ARG A 332 15.96 -9.11 -8.61
N CYS A 333 15.21 -9.72 -7.69
CA CYS A 333 13.78 -9.99 -7.86
C CYS A 333 12.94 -8.72 -7.75
N CYS A 334 13.34 -7.77 -6.91
CA CYS A 334 12.73 -6.44 -6.84
C CYS A 334 13.16 -5.54 -8.01
N ASP A 335 14.34 -5.78 -8.58
CA ASP A 335 14.80 -5.12 -9.81
C ASP A 335 14.00 -5.56 -11.04
N THR A 336 13.48 -6.80 -11.07
CA THR A 336 12.67 -7.32 -12.19
C THR A 336 11.30 -6.62 -12.28
N LEU A 337 10.74 -6.17 -11.14
CA LEU A 337 9.59 -5.26 -11.11
C LEU A 337 9.93 -3.90 -11.73
N HIS A 338 11.13 -3.38 -11.44
CA HIS A 338 11.58 -2.09 -11.94
C HIS A 338 12.01 -2.14 -13.41
N HIS A 339 12.54 -3.26 -13.91
CA HIS A 339 13.07 -3.36 -15.27
C HIS A 339 11.97 -3.51 -16.34
N HIS A 340 10.85 -4.15 -16.02
CA HIS A 340 9.71 -4.26 -16.95
C HIS A 340 8.87 -2.98 -17.05
N GLU A 341 8.69 -2.21 -15.97
CA GLU A 341 8.05 -0.88 -16.07
C GLU A 341 9.01 0.24 -16.47
N LYS A 342 10.34 0.09 -16.37
CA LYS A 342 11.28 1.08 -16.96
C LYS A 342 11.43 0.91 -18.47
N THR A 343 11.17 -0.28 -19.01
CA THR A 343 11.16 -0.53 -20.46
C THR A 343 9.81 -0.30 -21.10
N ASN A 344 8.73 -0.24 -20.31
CA ASN A 344 7.48 0.37 -20.76
C ASN A 344 6.66 0.83 -19.53
N PRO A 345 6.85 2.07 -19.04
CA PRO A 345 5.73 2.68 -18.35
C PRO A 345 4.68 2.73 -19.45
N MET A 346 3.46 2.26 -19.20
CA MET A 346 2.35 2.74 -20.00
C MET A 346 2.37 4.26 -19.83
N LYS A 347 3.13 4.96 -20.69
CA LYS A 347 3.09 6.40 -20.82
C LYS A 347 1.63 6.62 -21.09
N LYS A 348 0.91 7.13 -20.08
CA LYS A 348 -0.52 7.36 -20.24
C LYS A 348 -0.65 8.22 -21.47
N LYS A 349 -1.21 7.65 -22.54
CA LYS A 349 -1.29 8.32 -23.83
C LYS A 349 -2.37 9.38 -23.68
N ILE A 350 -1.95 10.62 -23.49
CA ILE A 350 -2.86 11.75 -23.32
C ILE A 350 -3.18 12.27 -24.72
N VAL A 351 -4.41 12.00 -25.15
CA VAL A 351 -4.94 12.50 -26.41
C VAL A 351 -5.78 13.74 -26.12
N ALA A 352 -5.49 14.85 -26.81
CA ALA A 352 -6.36 16.02 -26.80
C ALA A 352 -6.93 16.26 -28.20
N PHE A 353 -8.13 16.81 -28.24
CA PHE A 353 -8.74 17.33 -29.45
C PHE A 353 -8.59 18.85 -29.44
N GLY A 354 -8.23 19.45 -30.56
CA GLY A 354 -8.12 20.90 -30.62
C GLY A 354 -7.53 21.43 -31.92
N GLU A 355 -7.52 22.75 -32.02
CA GLU A 355 -7.00 23.46 -33.19
C GLU A 355 -5.53 23.85 -32.99
N VAL A 356 -4.78 23.83 -34.09
CA VAL A 356 -3.43 24.41 -34.18
C VAL A 356 -3.54 25.74 -34.91
N MET A 357 -3.08 26.81 -34.28
CA MET A 357 -3.10 28.16 -34.83
C MET A 357 -1.69 28.61 -35.19
N MET A 358 -1.50 29.15 -36.40
CA MET A 358 -0.28 29.86 -36.75
C MET A 358 -0.39 31.31 -36.27
N ARG A 359 0.48 31.72 -35.35
CA ARG A 359 0.58 33.09 -34.86
C ARG A 359 1.70 33.81 -35.60
N LEU A 360 1.40 34.97 -36.14
CA LEU A 360 2.39 35.92 -36.67
C LEU A 360 2.66 36.99 -35.62
N ALA A 361 3.94 37.22 -35.31
CA ALA A 361 4.37 38.22 -34.35
C ALA A 361 5.45 39.12 -34.97
N PRO A 362 5.39 40.45 -34.78
CA PRO A 362 6.49 41.32 -35.18
C PRO A 362 7.74 40.99 -34.34
N PRO A 363 8.94 41.02 -34.92
CA PRO A 363 10.17 40.66 -34.21
C PRO A 363 10.52 41.70 -33.14
N MET A 364 11.12 41.22 -32.05
CA MET A 364 11.57 42.02 -30.90
C MET A 364 10.43 42.88 -30.29
N TYR A 365 10.74 44.11 -29.85
CA TYR A 365 9.78 45.06 -29.26
C TYR A 365 9.16 45.99 -30.32
N THR A 366 9.13 45.59 -31.59
CA THR A 366 8.55 46.42 -32.66
C THR A 366 7.03 46.30 -32.69
N THR A 367 6.36 47.40 -33.04
CA THR A 367 4.90 47.38 -33.25
C THR A 367 4.58 46.88 -34.66
N LEU A 368 3.34 46.42 -34.88
CA LEU A 368 2.83 46.00 -36.19
C LEU A 368 3.05 47.04 -37.30
N GLN A 369 3.02 48.34 -36.97
CA GLN A 369 3.21 49.42 -37.94
C GLN A 369 4.69 49.64 -38.33
N GLN A 370 5.61 49.19 -37.48
CA GLN A 370 7.06 49.35 -37.66
C GLN A 370 7.70 48.10 -38.28
N ALA A 371 7.05 46.95 -38.16
CA ALA A 371 7.57 45.67 -38.64
C ALA A 371 7.45 45.55 -40.17
N GLN A 372 8.55 45.16 -40.81
CA GLN A 372 8.58 44.79 -42.24
C GLN A 372 8.67 43.26 -42.44
N THR A 373 8.89 42.52 -41.36
CA THR A 373 8.96 41.06 -41.32
C THR A 373 8.15 40.56 -40.13
N PHE A 374 7.66 39.33 -40.20
CA PHE A 374 6.96 38.66 -39.11
C PHE A 374 7.60 37.32 -38.84
N ASP A 375 7.78 37.02 -37.55
CA ASP A 375 8.10 35.68 -37.09
C ASP A 375 6.79 34.91 -37.00
N PHE A 376 6.79 33.66 -37.47
CA PHE A 376 5.64 32.78 -37.33
C PHE A 376 5.94 31.69 -36.31
N MET A 377 4.92 31.28 -35.56
CA MET A 377 4.98 30.15 -34.64
C MET A 377 3.63 29.43 -34.60
N PHE A 378 3.64 28.12 -34.37
CA PHE A 378 2.40 27.38 -34.14
C PHE A 378 2.08 27.34 -32.64
N THR A 379 0.81 27.55 -32.29
CA THR A 379 0.33 27.57 -30.92
C THR A 379 -1.11 27.07 -30.83
N GLY A 380 -1.59 26.78 -29.63
CA GLY A 380 -2.94 26.34 -29.37
C GLY A 380 -3.05 25.85 -27.94
N THR A 381 -4.24 25.91 -27.34
CA THR A 381 -4.42 25.45 -25.95
C THR A 381 -4.03 23.98 -25.80
N GLY A 382 -4.50 23.12 -26.72
CA GLY A 382 -4.13 21.70 -26.75
C GLY A 382 -2.63 21.51 -26.99
N VAL A 383 -2.03 22.25 -27.92
CA VAL A 383 -0.58 22.19 -28.22
C VAL A 383 0.26 22.52 -27.00
N ASN A 384 -0.03 23.61 -26.29
CA ASN A 384 0.76 24.08 -25.16
C ASN A 384 0.63 23.15 -23.93
N VAL A 385 -0.58 22.64 -23.65
CA VAL A 385 -0.79 21.69 -22.55
C VAL A 385 -0.13 20.35 -22.84
N LEU A 386 -0.26 19.83 -24.07
CA LEU A 386 0.38 18.57 -24.46
C LEU A 386 1.91 18.66 -24.49
N ALA A 387 2.49 19.80 -24.92
CA ALA A 387 3.93 20.02 -24.87
C ALA A 387 4.46 20.03 -23.43
N GLY A 388 3.75 20.68 -22.49
CA GLY A 388 4.10 20.66 -21.07
C GLY A 388 4.02 19.25 -20.46
N LEU A 389 2.99 18.47 -20.82
CA LEU A 389 2.85 17.08 -20.38
C LEU A 389 3.93 16.17 -21.00
N TYR A 390 4.32 16.41 -22.25
CA TYR A 390 5.44 15.69 -22.88
C TYR A 390 6.75 15.91 -22.12
N GLY A 391 7.07 17.16 -21.76
CA GLY A 391 8.23 17.49 -20.94
C GLY A 391 8.21 16.88 -19.52
N LEU A 392 7.04 16.49 -19.03
CA LEU A 392 6.84 15.77 -17.76
C LEU A 392 6.89 14.24 -17.92
N GLY A 393 7.22 13.74 -19.11
CA GLY A 393 7.42 12.31 -19.39
C GLY A 393 6.19 11.55 -19.89
N PHE A 394 5.07 12.23 -20.16
CA PHE A 394 3.86 11.61 -20.72
C PHE A 394 3.95 11.46 -22.25
N GLU A 395 3.31 10.42 -22.81
CA GLU A 395 3.11 10.31 -24.26
C GLU A 395 1.87 11.13 -24.63
N THR A 396 2.02 12.06 -25.56
CA THR A 396 0.95 12.99 -25.92
C THR A 396 0.64 12.92 -27.42
N THR A 397 -0.63 13.07 -27.78
CA THR A 397 -1.06 13.09 -29.18
C THR A 397 -2.16 14.13 -29.35
N LEU A 398 -1.99 15.05 -30.30
CA LEU A 398 -3.04 16.00 -30.66
C LEU A 398 -3.83 15.44 -31.85
N LEU A 399 -5.13 15.24 -31.67
CA LEU A 399 -6.04 14.95 -32.78
C LEU A 399 -6.61 16.28 -33.29
N THR A 400 -6.18 16.67 -34.49
CA THR A 400 -6.51 17.94 -35.12
C THR A 400 -6.70 17.77 -36.63
N ALA A 401 -7.42 18.70 -37.26
CA ALA A 401 -7.54 18.78 -38.71
C ALA A 401 -6.66 19.92 -39.21
N LEU A 402 -5.73 19.61 -40.13
CA LEU A 402 -4.84 20.58 -40.73
C LEU A 402 -5.25 20.83 -42.19
N PRO A 403 -5.04 22.05 -42.71
CA PRO A 403 -5.31 22.32 -44.12
C PRO A 403 -4.31 21.57 -45.01
N ASP A 404 -4.78 21.04 -46.14
CA ASP A 404 -3.94 20.36 -47.13
C ASP A 404 -3.15 21.37 -47.98
N ASN A 405 -2.19 22.04 -47.35
CA ASN A 405 -1.28 23.00 -47.97
C ASN A 405 0.00 23.18 -47.14
N ASN A 406 0.95 23.97 -47.64
CA ASN A 406 2.27 24.18 -47.03
C ASN A 406 2.20 24.65 -45.56
N VAL A 407 1.16 25.38 -45.15
CA VAL A 407 0.99 25.81 -43.76
C VAL A 407 0.61 24.64 -42.86
N GLY A 408 -0.27 23.76 -43.33
CA GLY A 408 -0.63 22.52 -42.63
C GLY A 408 0.57 21.58 -42.49
N TYR A 409 1.35 21.39 -43.56
CA TYR A 409 2.55 20.56 -43.54
C TYR A 409 3.66 21.10 -42.63
N ALA A 410 3.78 22.42 -42.47
CA ALA A 410 4.77 23.03 -41.58
C ALA A 410 4.44 22.90 -40.08
N SER A 411 3.17 22.64 -39.74
CA SER A 411 2.71 22.66 -38.35
C SER A 411 3.20 21.52 -37.44
N PRO A 412 3.34 20.24 -37.87
CA PRO A 412 3.74 19.14 -36.99
C PRO A 412 5.21 19.20 -36.56
N HIS A 413 6.10 19.71 -37.43
CA HIS A 413 7.54 19.85 -37.18
C HIS A 413 7.90 20.86 -36.09
N HIS A 414 6.93 21.66 -35.61
CA HIS A 414 7.11 22.59 -34.49
C HIS A 414 6.37 22.13 -33.23
N ILE A 415 5.68 20.98 -33.28
CA ILE A 415 4.89 20.42 -32.17
C ILE A 415 5.58 19.18 -31.59
N TYR A 416 6.35 18.45 -32.41
CA TYR A 416 7.15 17.30 -32.01
C TYR A 416 8.60 17.59 -32.35
N ASP A 417 9.48 17.69 -31.34
CA ASP A 417 10.93 17.56 -31.57
C ASP A 417 11.21 16.10 -31.96
N ASP A 418 12.04 15.90 -32.99
CA ASP A 418 12.39 14.61 -33.63
C ASP A 418 12.58 13.42 -32.67
#